data_AF-A0A448WCI6-F1
#
_entry.id   AF-A0A448WCI6-F1
#
_cell.length_a   1.000
_cell.length_b   1.000
_cell.length_c   1.000
_cell.angle_alpha   90.00
_cell.angle_beta   90.00
_cell.angle_gamma   90.00
#
_symmetry.space_group_name_H-M   'P 1'
#
loop_
_entity.id
_entity.type
_entity.pdbx_description
1 polymer ?
#
loop_
_entity_poly.entity_id
_entity_poly.type
_entity_poly.pdbx_seq_one_letter_code
_entity_poly.pdbx_strand_id
1 'polypeptide(L)'
;MRFCEYFSRFFCCVCHSNTLMVLPGPVVLDGNFAMLPVSNYARDLLDRLHCVPLIRLYEISRNVRDREWALQDAIAMREQAGALVAFLGLCPSSKSFVFSQEKEVPDFLLSLTKILFFNHIN
;
A
#
# COMPACT_ATOMS: atom_id res chain seq x y z
N MET A 1 -4.21 -27.16 15.85
CA MET A 1 -3.49 -26.54 14.71
C MET A 1 -4.44 -25.55 14.05
N ARG A 2 -3.93 -24.47 13.44
CA ARG A 2 -4.70 -23.45 12.72
C ARG A 2 -4.01 -23.10 11.40
N PHE A 3 -4.77 -22.80 10.35
CA PHE A 3 -4.25 -22.49 9.03
C PHE A 3 -4.01 -20.98 8.91
N CYS A 4 -2.80 -20.60 8.48
CA CYS A 4 -2.43 -19.22 8.20
C CYS A 4 -2.57 -18.96 6.69
N GLU A 5 -3.46 -18.04 6.34
CA GLU A 5 -3.76 -17.71 4.94
C GLU A 5 -2.58 -17.05 4.22
N TYR A 6 -1.78 -16.24 4.94
CA TYR A 6 -0.61 -15.56 4.35
C TYR A 6 0.51 -16.52 3.90
N PHE A 7 0.84 -17.53 4.70
CA PHE A 7 1.88 -18.52 4.37
C PHE A 7 1.33 -19.80 3.73
N SER A 8 0.00 -19.94 3.69
CA SER A 8 -0.71 -21.16 3.26
C SER A 8 -0.23 -22.43 3.97
N ARG A 9 -0.05 -22.36 5.30
CA ARG A 9 0.50 -23.46 6.14
C ARG A 9 -0.15 -23.50 7.52
N PHE A 10 -0.10 -24.68 8.16
CA PHE A 10 -0.60 -24.87 9.53
C PHE A 10 0.43 -24.49 10.59
N PHE A 11 -0.06 -23.85 11.66
CA PHE A 11 0.70 -23.45 12.84
C PHE A 11 0.03 -24.01 14.11
N CYS A 12 0.82 -24.17 15.19
CA CYS A 12 0.28 -24.59 16.49
C CYS A 12 -0.60 -23.50 17.13
N CYS A 13 -1.35 -23.87 18.18
CA CYS A 13 -2.27 -22.94 18.83
C CYS A 13 -1.58 -21.77 19.57
N VAL A 14 -0.28 -21.88 19.82
CA VAL A 14 0.56 -20.82 20.42
C VAL A 14 1.07 -19.85 19.35
N CYS A 15 1.50 -20.36 18.19
CA CYS A 15 2.04 -19.54 17.10
C CYS A 15 0.95 -18.87 16.24
N HIS A 16 -0.32 -19.18 16.50
CA HIS A 16 -1.45 -18.70 15.73
C HIS A 16 -2.62 -18.35 16.65
N SER A 17 -2.73 -17.09 17.03
CA SER A 17 -3.81 -16.61 17.92
C SER A 17 -5.15 -16.39 17.21
N ASN A 18 -5.26 -16.79 15.93
CA ASN A 18 -6.45 -16.58 15.09
C ASN A 18 -6.74 -15.09 14.84
N THR A 19 -5.69 -14.26 14.86
CA THR A 19 -5.78 -12.85 14.45
C THR A 19 -6.20 -12.80 12.99
N LEU A 20 -7.13 -11.91 12.67
CA LEU A 20 -7.57 -11.67 11.30
C LEU A 20 -6.85 -10.46 10.73
N MET A 21 -6.44 -10.53 9.47
CA MET A 21 -5.84 -9.42 8.73
C MET A 21 -6.28 -9.42 7.28
N VAL A 22 -6.29 -8.23 6.67
CA VAL A 22 -6.38 -8.10 5.21
C VAL A 22 -5.07 -8.55 4.60
N LEU A 23 -5.13 -9.37 3.55
CA LEU A 23 -3.94 -9.88 2.88
C LEU A 23 -3.65 -9.12 1.57
N PRO A 24 -2.37 -8.80 1.29
CA PRO A 24 -2.00 -8.05 0.10
C PRO A 24 -2.34 -8.78 -1.21
N GLY A 25 -2.18 -10.10 -1.26
CA GLY A 25 -2.46 -10.90 -2.47
C GLY A 25 -3.90 -10.74 -2.99
N PRO A 26 -4.92 -11.11 -2.21
CA PRO A 26 -6.33 -10.95 -2.58
C PRO A 26 -6.73 -9.52 -2.94
N VAL A 27 -6.12 -8.52 -2.29
CA VAL A 27 -6.43 -7.11 -2.56
C VAL A 27 -5.87 -6.67 -3.91
N VAL A 28 -4.62 -7.01 -4.20
CA VAL A 28 -3.95 -6.63 -5.44
C VAL A 28 -4.56 -7.36 -6.64
N LEU A 29 -4.96 -8.61 -6.46
CA LEU A 29 -5.50 -9.45 -7.53
C LEU A 29 -7.01 -9.24 -7.75
N ASP A 30 -7.79 -9.25 -6.67
CA ASP A 30 -9.26 -9.32 -6.74
C ASP A 30 -9.96 -8.09 -6.14
N GLY A 31 -9.22 -7.22 -5.45
CA GLY A 31 -9.78 -6.10 -4.69
C GLY A 31 -10.57 -6.60 -3.49
N ASN A 32 -10.19 -7.77 -2.95
CA ASN A 32 -10.87 -8.42 -1.85
C ASN A 32 -10.20 -8.05 -0.52
N PHE A 33 -10.91 -7.28 0.31
CA PHE A 33 -10.46 -6.83 1.63
C PHE A 33 -10.94 -7.74 2.78
N ALA A 34 -11.28 -9.00 2.50
CA ALA A 34 -11.69 -9.94 3.54
C ALA A 34 -10.59 -10.11 4.60
N MET A 35 -11.02 -10.10 5.85
CA MET A 35 -10.18 -10.33 7.02
C MET A 35 -9.97 -11.84 7.21
N LEU A 36 -8.73 -12.29 7.03
CA LEU A 36 -8.36 -13.70 6.95
C LEU A 36 -7.44 -14.10 8.12
N PRO A 37 -7.55 -15.34 8.65
CA PRO A 37 -6.74 -15.79 9.77
C PRO A 37 -5.26 -15.92 9.40
N VAL A 38 -4.41 -15.33 10.23
CA VAL A 38 -2.96 -15.37 10.07
C VAL A 38 -2.24 -15.82 11.33
N SER A 39 -1.04 -16.38 11.15
CA SER A 39 -0.14 -16.68 12.25
C SER A 39 0.37 -15.40 12.91
N ASN A 40 0.83 -15.50 14.16
CA ASN A 40 1.39 -14.36 14.88
C ASN A 40 2.60 -13.77 14.14
N TYR A 41 3.43 -14.64 13.56
CA TYR A 41 4.57 -14.22 12.75
C TYR A 41 4.15 -13.47 11.47
N ALA A 42 3.12 -13.95 10.76
CA ALA A 42 2.59 -13.28 9.58
C ALA A 42 2.02 -11.91 9.93
N ARG A 43 1.29 -11.81 11.05
CA ARG A 43 0.78 -10.52 11.55
C ARG A 43 1.90 -9.53 11.79
N ASP A 44 2.86 -9.91 12.63
CA ASP A 44 3.96 -9.01 12.98
C ASP A 44 4.79 -8.61 11.75
N LEU A 45 4.90 -9.49 10.75
CA LEU A 45 5.52 -9.18 9.46
C LEU A 45 4.70 -8.16 8.66
N LEU A 46 3.41 -8.40 8.49
CA LEU A 46 2.52 -7.51 7.73
C LEU A 46 2.46 -6.11 8.37
N ASP A 47 2.43 -6.03 9.70
CA ASP A 47 2.47 -4.76 10.45
C ASP A 47 3.76 -3.98 10.16
N ARG A 48 4.91 -4.65 10.10
CA ARG A 48 6.19 -4.00 9.75
C ARG A 48 6.24 -3.52 8.31
N LEU A 49 5.57 -4.24 7.39
CA LEU A 49 5.58 -3.92 5.97
C LEU A 49 4.51 -2.90 5.57
N HIS A 50 3.58 -2.58 6.47
CA HIS A 50 2.44 -1.69 6.23
C HIS A 50 2.82 -0.33 5.63
N CYS A 51 3.90 0.26 6.11
CA CYS A 51 4.40 1.57 5.65
C CYS A 51 5.47 1.46 4.55
N VAL A 52 5.75 0.26 4.03
CA VAL A 52 6.79 0.04 3.03
C VAL A 52 6.15 -0.05 1.64
N PRO A 53 6.61 0.76 0.66
CA PRO A 53 6.02 0.81 -0.67
C PRO A 53 6.51 -0.37 -1.52
N LEU A 54 5.95 -1.55 -1.28
CA LEU A 54 6.35 -2.82 -1.91
C LEU A 54 5.62 -3.12 -3.21
N ILE A 55 4.34 -2.74 -3.29
CA ILE A 55 3.46 -3.11 -4.41
C ILE A 55 3.56 -2.07 -5.50
N ARG A 56 3.79 -2.52 -6.73
CA ARG A 56 3.85 -1.63 -7.89
C ARG A 56 2.50 -1.48 -8.56
N LEU A 57 2.29 -0.33 -9.18
CA LEU A 57 1.03 0.03 -9.83
C LEU A 57 0.55 -1.01 -10.86
N TYR A 58 1.51 -1.57 -11.60
CA TYR A 58 1.25 -2.58 -12.63
C TYR A 58 1.03 -3.99 -12.07
N GLU A 59 1.39 -4.24 -10.81
CA GLU A 59 1.14 -5.52 -10.14
C GLU A 59 -0.33 -5.64 -9.72
N ILE A 60 -1.02 -4.51 -9.58
CA ILE A 60 -2.48 -4.46 -9.35
C ILE A 60 -3.21 -4.86 -10.63
N SER A 61 -4.14 -5.79 -10.49
CA SER A 61 -4.92 -6.29 -11.61
C SER A 61 -5.71 -5.17 -12.27
N ARG A 62 -5.88 -5.27 -13.60
CA ARG A 62 -6.62 -4.25 -14.36
C ARG A 62 -8.05 -4.11 -13.85
N ASN A 63 -8.72 -5.21 -13.52
CA ASN A 63 -10.09 -5.20 -12.98
C ASN A 63 -10.16 -4.35 -11.70
N VAL A 64 -9.23 -4.55 -10.76
CA VAL A 64 -9.21 -3.78 -9.51
C VAL A 64 -8.94 -2.31 -9.79
N ARG A 65 -7.95 -2.00 -10.64
CA ARG A 65 -7.63 -0.62 -11.01
C ARG A 65 -8.78 0.09 -11.71
N ASP A 66 -9.55 -0.62 -12.53
CA ASP A 66 -10.65 -0.04 -13.31
C ASP A 66 -11.95 0.07 -12.48
N ARG A 67 -12.12 -0.76 -11.45
CA ARG A 67 -13.33 -0.81 -10.60
C ARG A 67 -13.24 0.07 -9.36
N GLU A 68 -12.06 0.19 -8.76
CA GLU A 68 -11.89 0.86 -7.46
C GLU A 68 -11.65 2.36 -7.63
N TRP A 69 -12.70 3.17 -7.46
CA TRP A 69 -12.65 4.62 -7.68
C TRP A 69 -11.62 5.32 -6.79
N ALA A 70 -11.47 4.89 -5.53
CA ALA A 70 -10.52 5.49 -4.59
C ALA A 70 -9.07 5.26 -5.03
N LEU A 71 -8.80 4.11 -5.67
CA LEU A 71 -7.50 3.81 -6.24
C LEU A 71 -7.23 4.68 -7.47
N GLN A 72 -8.23 4.87 -8.35
CA GLN A 72 -8.10 5.74 -9.52
C GLN A 72 -7.88 7.19 -9.14
N ASP A 73 -8.64 7.69 -8.18
CA ASP A 73 -8.52 9.06 -7.68
C ASP A 73 -7.14 9.29 -7.06
N ALA A 74 -6.66 8.34 -6.24
CA ALA A 74 -5.31 8.40 -5.69
C ALA A 74 -4.22 8.39 -6.77
N ILE A 75 -4.39 7.64 -7.85
CA ILE A 75 -3.45 7.65 -8.99
C ILE A 75 -3.46 9.01 -9.68
N ALA A 76 -4.64 9.53 -10.02
CA ALA A 76 -4.79 10.81 -10.70
C ALA A 76 -4.22 11.97 -9.87
N MET A 77 -4.48 11.99 -8.57
CA MET A 77 -3.93 13.00 -7.65
C MET A 77 -2.40 12.95 -7.60
N ARG A 78 -1.80 11.75 -7.65
CA ARG A 78 -0.34 11.59 -7.68
C ARG A 78 0.27 12.04 -9.00
N GLU A 79 -0.38 11.77 -10.12
CA GLU A 79 0.04 12.28 -11.43
C GLU A 79 0.01 13.82 -11.46
N GLN A 80 -1.08 14.41 -10.97
CA GLN A 80 -1.24 15.86 -10.86
C GLN A 80 -0.20 16.49 -9.92
N ALA A 81 0.04 15.88 -8.77
CA ALA A 81 1.07 16.33 -7.83
C ALA A 81 2.47 16.26 -8.44
N GLY A 82 2.79 15.18 -9.17
CA GLY A 82 4.07 15.06 -9.88
C GLY A 82 4.28 16.17 -10.90
N ALA A 83 3.25 16.50 -11.69
CA ALA A 83 3.30 17.61 -12.64
C ALA A 83 3.46 18.98 -11.94
N LEU A 84 2.77 19.18 -10.82
CA LEU A 84 2.86 20.40 -10.03
C LEU A 84 4.26 20.58 -9.42
N VAL A 85 4.85 19.53 -8.86
CA VAL A 85 6.22 19.55 -8.33
C VAL A 85 7.23 19.90 -9.43
N ALA A 86 7.09 19.29 -10.62
CA ALA A 86 7.95 19.61 -11.76
C ALA A 86 7.84 21.09 -12.17
N PHE A 87 6.62 21.63 -12.21
CA PHE A 87 6.38 23.05 -12.49
C PHE A 87 6.98 23.98 -11.43
N LEU A 88 6.78 23.67 -10.15
CA LEU A 88 7.36 24.43 -9.04
C LEU A 88 8.89 24.37 -9.02
N GLY A 89 9.49 23.31 -9.53
CA GLY A 89 10.95 23.22 -9.72
C GLY A 89 11.52 24.28 -10.68
N LEU A 90 10.71 24.81 -11.60
CA LEU A 90 11.11 25.85 -12.55
C LEU A 90 11.10 27.25 -11.94
N CYS A 91 10.35 27.46 -10.84
CA CYS A 91 10.24 28.77 -10.21
C CYS A 91 11.33 28.95 -9.13
N PRO A 92 12.21 29.98 -9.23
CA PRO A 92 13.28 30.20 -8.25
C PRO A 92 12.77 30.42 -6.82
N SER A 93 11.60 31.04 -6.67
CA SER A 93 11.02 31.41 -5.38
C SER A 93 10.35 30.23 -4.65
N SER A 94 10.01 29.15 -5.36
CA SER A 94 9.37 27.96 -4.76
C SER A 94 10.36 26.88 -4.34
N LYS A 95 11.67 27.07 -4.55
CA LYS A 95 12.69 26.07 -4.18
C LYS A 95 12.66 25.69 -2.70
N SER A 96 12.40 26.65 -1.81
CA SER A 96 12.26 26.38 -0.37
C SER A 96 11.03 25.52 -0.05
N PHE A 97 9.93 25.73 -0.78
CA PHE A 97 8.69 24.97 -0.63
C PHE A 97 8.82 23.54 -1.17
N VAL A 98 9.40 23.35 -2.37
CA VAL A 98 9.63 22.02 -2.96
C VAL A 98 10.56 21.19 -2.06
N PHE A 99 11.63 21.80 -1.55
CA PHE A 99 12.56 21.13 -0.65
C PHE A 99 11.93 20.72 0.70
N SER A 100 10.99 21.51 1.24
CA SER A 100 10.23 21.11 2.43
C SER A 100 9.28 19.95 2.15
N GLN A 101 8.68 19.90 0.96
CA GLN A 101 7.76 18.84 0.56
C GLN A 101 8.49 17.52 0.29
N GLU A 102 9.68 17.52 -0.31
CA GLU A 102 10.48 16.28 -0.51
C GLU A 102 10.87 15.60 0.81
N LYS A 103 10.96 16.35 1.92
CA LYS A 103 11.19 15.78 3.25
C LYS A 103 9.94 15.14 3.87
N GLU A 104 8.75 15.64 3.52
CA GLU A 104 7.48 15.18 4.07
C GLU A 104 6.80 14.13 3.18
N VAL A 105 7.07 14.16 1.88
CA VAL A 105 6.52 13.29 0.86
C VAL A 105 7.65 12.39 0.35
N PRO A 106 7.74 11.14 0.82
CA PRO A 106 8.76 10.22 0.34
C PRO A 106 8.77 10.13 -1.19
N ASP A 107 9.95 10.02 -1.81
CA ASP A 107 10.13 9.91 -3.26
C ASP A 107 9.22 8.88 -3.94
N PHE A 108 8.84 7.82 -3.21
CA PHE A 108 7.94 6.79 -3.72
C PHE A 108 6.50 7.29 -3.95
N LEU A 109 6.04 8.34 -3.26
CA LEU A 109 4.72 8.93 -3.46
C LEU A 109 4.68 9.75 -4.74
N LEU A 110 5.79 10.38 -5.13
CA LEU A 110 5.94 11.10 -6.41
C LEU A 110 6.26 10.14 -7.56
N SER A 111 6.82 8.96 -7.27
CA SER A 111 7.02 7.90 -8.25
C SER A 111 5.72 7.13 -8.50
N LEU A 112 5.16 7.23 -9.70
CA LEU A 112 4.00 6.43 -10.18
C LEU A 112 4.25 4.92 -10.16
N THR A 113 5.40 4.45 -9.69
CA THR A 113 5.70 3.02 -9.68
C THR A 113 5.14 2.29 -8.46
N LYS A 114 4.87 2.94 -7.32
CA LYS A 114 4.55 2.25 -6.06
C LYS A 114 3.25 2.74 -5.44
N ILE A 115 2.31 1.86 -5.10
CA ILE A 115 1.08 2.19 -4.37
C ILE A 115 1.11 1.52 -2.99
N LEU A 116 0.78 2.31 -1.97
CA LEU A 116 0.46 1.85 -0.62
C LEU A 116 -1.06 1.77 -0.48
N PHE A 117 -1.56 0.71 0.16
CA PHE A 117 -2.73 0.75 1.04
C PHE A 117 -2.73 -0.52 1.89
N PHE A 118 -2.66 -0.39 3.21
CA PHE A 118 -3.42 -1.25 4.14
C PHE A 118 -3.71 -0.50 5.44
N ASN A 119 -4.15 0.76 5.38
CA ASN A 119 -4.65 1.41 6.59
C ASN A 119 -5.68 0.48 7.27
N HIS A 120 -5.53 0.35 8.58
CA HIS A 120 -6.48 -0.31 9.47
C HIS A 120 -7.89 0.18 9.06
N ILE A 121 -8.69 -0.70 8.45
CA ILE A 121 -10.13 -0.48 8.37
C ILE A 121 -10.60 -0.71 9.81
N ASN A 122 -10.71 0.37 10.57
CA ASN A 122 -11.55 0.45 11.76
C ASN A 122 -12.68 1.43 11.44
#